data_AF-X1URZ2-F1
#
_entry.id   AF-X1URZ2-F1
#
_cell.length_a   1.000
_cell.length_b   1.000
_cell.length_c   1.000
_cell.angle_alpha   90.00
_cell.angle_beta   90.00
_cell.angle_gamma   90.00
#
_symmetry.space_group_name_H-M   'P 1'
#
loop_
_entity.id
_entity.type
_entity.pdbx_description
1 polymer ?
#
loop_
_entity_poly.entity_id
_entity_poly.type
_entity_poly.pdbx_seq_one_letter_code
_entity_poly.pdbx_strand_id
1 'polypeptide(L)' 'DRSLCVGVNKMSKYLEFSLIEKKPKTKVIGVWSKKSSDRLGIIKWFGPWRQYAFFPEKDTLFNVDCLEDIQSHIRGLR' A
#
# COMPACT_ATOMS: atom_id res chain seq x y z
N ASP A 1 12.61 16.03 -14.78
CA ASP A 1 13.10 16.06 -13.39
C ASP A 1 12.22 15.17 -12.51
N ARG A 2 12.62 13.90 -12.32
CA ARG A 2 12.06 12.98 -11.32
C ARG A 2 12.91 11.71 -11.29
N SER A 3 14.03 11.80 -10.58
CA SER A 3 14.86 10.66 -10.22
C SER A 3 14.12 9.76 -9.23
N LEU A 4 13.87 8.51 -9.61
CA LEU A 4 13.51 7.43 -8.68
C LEU A 4 14.23 6.14 -9.10
N CYS A 5 15.47 6.01 -8.65
CA CYS A 5 16.03 4.71 -8.35
C CYS A 5 15.45 4.25 -7.00
N VAL A 6 14.89 3.02 -6.97
CA VAL A 6 14.92 2.01 -5.90
C VAL A 6 13.80 1.01 -6.16
N GLY A 7 14.19 -0.24 -6.48
CA GLY A 7 13.40 -1.46 -6.25
C GLY A 7 12.23 -1.72 -7.19
N VAL A 8 12.40 -2.72 -8.07
CA VAL A 8 11.40 -3.45 -8.88
C VAL A 8 9.95 -3.03 -8.62
N ASN A 9 9.48 -2.04 -9.38
CA ASN A 9 8.12 -1.57 -9.33
C ASN A 9 7.28 -2.51 -10.19
N LYS A 10 6.86 -3.67 -9.67
CA LYS A 10 5.76 -4.42 -10.30
C LYS A 10 4.56 -3.50 -10.21
N MET A 11 4.30 -2.76 -11.29
CA MET A 11 3.17 -1.84 -11.34
C MET A 11 1.91 -2.67 -11.20
N SER A 12 1.28 -2.55 -10.05
CA SER A 12 -0.01 -3.18 -9.80
C SER A 12 -1.00 -2.77 -10.91
N LYS A 13 -1.83 -3.70 -11.37
CA LYS A 13 -2.75 -3.43 -12.48
C LYS A 13 -3.89 -2.50 -12.06
N TYR A 14 -4.40 -2.66 -10.84
CA TYR A 14 -5.63 -2.00 -10.38
C TYR A 14 -5.43 -1.00 -9.24
N LEU A 15 -4.35 -1.16 -8.47
CA LEU A 15 -4.07 -0.39 -7.27
C LEU A 15 -2.95 0.63 -7.49
N GLU A 16 -3.06 1.77 -6.84
CA GLU A 16 -2.01 2.76 -6.70
C GLU A 16 -1.63 2.89 -5.24
N PHE A 17 -0.31 2.85 -4.97
CA PHE A 17 0.23 2.99 -3.63
C PHE A 17 0.90 4.36 -3.50
N SER A 18 0.41 5.20 -2.59
CA SER A 18 0.96 6.54 -2.38
C SER A 18 1.28 6.79 -0.91
N LEU A 19 2.40 7.47 -0.64
CA LEU A 19 2.79 7.81 0.72
C LEU A 19 1.89 8.93 1.25
N ILE A 20 1.08 8.64 2.27
CA ILE A 20 0.20 9.62 2.93
C ILE A 20 0.98 10.36 4.02
N GLU A 21 1.70 9.62 4.87
CA GLU A 21 2.39 10.18 6.02
C GLU A 21 3.75 9.51 6.20
N LYS A 22 4.78 10.31 6.46
CA LYS A 22 6.11 9.82 6.85
C LYS A 22 6.35 10.13 8.32
N LYS A 23 6.30 9.11 9.17
CA LYS A 23 6.70 9.21 10.59
C LYS A 23 8.21 8.98 10.72
N PRO A 24 8.82 9.32 11.86
CA PRO A 24 10.26 9.13 12.05
C PRO A 24 10.75 7.69 11.85
N LYS A 25 9.94 6.69 12.20
CA LYS A 25 10.29 5.26 12.12
C LYS A 25 9.38 4.43 11.20
N THR A 26 8.23 4.97 10.81
CA THR A 26 7.21 4.22 10.07
C THR A 26 6.60 5.08 8.97
N LYS A 27 5.97 4.44 7.99
CA LYS A 27 5.24 5.12 6.92
C LYS A 27 3.75 4.79 7.01
N VAL A 28 2.91 5.64 6.45
CA VAL A 28 1.50 5.35 6.19
C VAL A 28 1.31 5.47 4.69
N ILE A 29 0.85 4.40 4.07
CA ILE A 29 0.71 4.30 2.62
C ILE A 29 -0.77 4.11 2.32
N GLY A 30 -1.31 4.93 1.44
CA GLY A 30 -2.66 4.80 0.91
C GLY A 30 -2.69 3.81 -0.22
N VAL A 31 -3.75 3.00 -0.26
CA VAL A 31 -4.08 2.13 -1.38
C VAL A 31 -5.29 2.73 -2.08
N TRP A 32 -5.13 3.08 -3.35
CA TRP A 32 -6.12 3.78 -4.15
C TRP A 32 -6.52 2.96 -5.38
N SER A 33 -7.75 3.09 -5.81
CA SER A 33 -8.24 2.53 -7.08
C SER A 33 -7.69 3.35 -8.24
N LYS A 34 -6.99 2.73 -9.19
CA LYS A 34 -6.57 3.42 -10.43
C LYS A 34 -7.74 3.83 -11.31
N LYS A 35 -8.87 3.15 -11.19
CA LYS A 35 -10.06 3.40 -12.03
C LYS A 35 -10.91 4.55 -11.50
N SER A 36 -11.17 4.57 -10.21
CA SER A 36 -12.09 5.53 -9.59
C SER A 36 -11.39 6.60 -8.74
N SER A 37 -10.10 6.44 -8.49
CA SER A 37 -9.31 7.31 -7.59
C SER A 37 -9.82 7.32 -6.15
N ASP A 38 -10.68 6.38 -5.75
CA ASP A 38 -11.14 6.22 -4.38
C ASP A 38 -10.08 5.54 -3.51
N ARG A 39 -10.06 5.88 -2.21
CA ARG A 39 -9.23 5.20 -1.22
C ARG A 39 -9.86 3.87 -0.86
N LEU A 40 -9.12 2.79 -1.07
CA LEU A 40 -9.54 1.42 -0.75
C LEU A 40 -9.05 0.97 0.62
N GLY A 41 -7.99 1.59 1.13
CA GLY A 41 -7.43 1.25 2.43
C GLY A 41 -6.12 1.95 2.71
N ILE A 42 -5.53 1.61 3.85
CA ILE A 42 -4.22 2.10 4.27
C ILE A 42 -3.34 0.96 4.74
N ILE A 43 -2.05 1.04 4.41
CA ILE A 43 -1.00 0.19 4.98
C ILE A 43 -0.29 1.03 6.04
N LYS A 44 -0.28 0.52 7.27
CA LYS A 44 0.40 1.19 8.40
C LYS A 44 0.99 0.18 9.36
N TRP A 45 1.93 0.64 10.18
CA TRP A 45 2.51 -0.17 11.24
C TRP A 45 1.45 -0.54 12.28
N PHE A 46 1.24 -1.83 12.49
CA PHE A 46 0.39 -2.34 13.55
C PHE A 46 1.26 -2.73 14.75
N GLY A 47 1.28 -1.84 15.74
CA GLY A 47 2.10 -1.95 16.94
C GLY A 47 2.04 -3.30 17.65
N PRO A 48 0.85 -3.89 17.91
CA PRO A 48 0.73 -5.16 18.60
C PRO A 48 1.46 -6.33 17.93
N TRP A 49 1.55 -6.34 16.59
CA TRP A 49 2.26 -7.39 15.86
C TRP A 49 3.66 -6.99 15.41
N ARG A 50 4.04 -5.72 15.61
CA ARG A 50 5.30 -5.15 15.15
C ARG A 50 5.55 -5.42 13.65
N GLN A 51 4.53 -5.20 12.83
CA GLN A 51 4.61 -5.35 11.37
C GLN A 51 3.68 -4.37 10.67
N TYR A 52 3.95 -4.10 9.38
CA TYR A 52 2.99 -3.41 8.52
C TYR A 52 1.80 -4.32 8.23
N ALA A 53 0.60 -3.78 8.37
CA ALA A 53 -0.64 -4.47 8.06
C ALA A 53 -1.51 -3.59 7.16
N PHE A 54 -2.33 -4.24 6.34
CA PHE A 54 -3.34 -3.59 5.52
C PHE A 54 -4.62 -3.40 6.33
N PHE A 55 -5.15 -2.19 6.31
CA PHE A 55 -6.42 -1.80 6.92
C PHE A 55 -7.36 -1.36 5.79
N PRO A 56 -8.30 -2.22 5.38
CA PRO A 56 -9.27 -1.88 4.34
C PRO A 56 -10.21 -0.77 4.82
N GLU A 57 -10.68 0.05 3.90
CA GLU A 57 -11.84 0.91 4.14
C GLU A 57 -13.12 0.07 4.22
N LYS A 58 -14.18 0.63 4.79
CA LYS A 58 -15.48 -0.03 4.88
C LYS A 58 -15.99 -0.38 3.47
N ASP A 59 -16.66 -1.53 3.36
CA ASP A 59 -17.32 -2.00 2.15
C ASP A 59 -16.39 -2.15 0.93
N THR A 60 -15.10 -2.41 1.17
CA THR A 60 -14.12 -2.68 0.13
C THR A 60 -13.91 -4.18 -0.08
N LEU A 61 -13.69 -4.58 -1.33
CA LEU A 61 -13.45 -5.95 -1.74
C LEU A 61 -12.17 -6.03 -2.57
N PHE A 62 -11.39 -7.09 -2.35
CA PHE A 62 -10.14 -7.33 -3.05
C PHE A 62 -10.16 -8.72 -3.65
N ASN A 63 -9.87 -8.81 -4.95
CA ASN A 63 -9.63 -10.09 -5.59
C ASN A 63 -8.22 -10.62 -5.23
N VAL A 64 -7.92 -11.83 -5.67
CA VAL A 64 -6.63 -12.50 -5.39
C VAL A 64 -5.45 -11.64 -5.86
N ASP A 65 -5.51 -11.09 -7.08
CA ASP A 65 -4.43 -10.26 -7.64
C ASP A 65 -4.15 -9.01 -6.78
N CYS A 66 -5.21 -8.31 -6.35
CA CYS A 66 -5.09 -7.13 -5.50
C CYS A 66 -4.47 -7.48 -4.14
N LEU A 67 -4.88 -8.60 -3.56
CA LEU A 67 -4.31 -9.08 -2.29
C LEU A 67 -2.83 -9.46 -2.45
N GLU A 68 -2.44 -10.06 -3.57
CA GLU A 68 -1.04 -10.39 -3.87
C GLU A 68 -0.19 -9.12 -4.06
N ASP A 69 -0.72 -8.12 -4.75
CA ASP A 69 -0.07 -6.83 -4.95
C ASP A 69 0.13 -6.09 -3.60
N ILE A 70 -0.90 -6.07 -2.75
CA ILE A 70 -0.81 -5.51 -1.39
C ILE A 70 0.22 -6.26 -0.55
N GLN A 71 0.18 -7.60 -0.56
CA GLN A 71 1.13 -8.42 0.19
C GLN A 71 2.57 -8.16 -0.26
N SER A 72 2.80 -8.12 -1.58
CA SER A 72 4.11 -7.82 -2.17
C SER A 72 4.61 -6.44 -1.76
N HIS A 73 3.71 -5.44 -1.75
CA HIS A 73 4.05 -4.09 -1.30
C HIS A 73 4.44 -4.06 0.18
N ILE A 74 3.67 -4.73 1.06
CA ILE A 74 3.97 -4.83 2.50
C ILE A 74 5.33 -5.48 2.74
N ARG A 75 5.66 -6.55 2.01
CA ARG A 75 6.96 -7.24 2.13
C ARG A 75 8.14 -6.32 1.79
N GLY A 76 7.96 -5.40 0.83
CA GLY A 76 8.99 -4.42 0.45
C GLY A 76 9.19 -3.26 1.43
N LEU A 77 8.32 -3.11 2.45
CA LEU A 77 8.46 -2.08 3.49
C LEU A 77 9.25 -2.53 4.71
N ARG A 78 9.57 -3.82 4.77
CA ARG A 78 10.31 -4.44 5.87
C ARG A 78 11.79 -4.11 5.81
#